data_AF-A0AAV5Z3M3-F1
#
_entry.id   AF-A0AAV5Z3M3-F1
#
_cell.length_a   1.000
_cell.length_b   1.000
_cell.length_c   1.000
_cell.angle_alpha   90.00
_cell.angle_beta   90.00
_cell.angle_gamma   90.00
#
_symmetry.space_group_name_H-M   'P 1'
#
loop_
_entity.id
_entity.type
_entity.pdbx_description
1 polymer ?
#
loop_
_entity_poly.entity_id
_entity_poly.type
_entity_poly.pdbx_seq_one_letter_code
_entity_poly.pdbx_strand_id
1 'polypeptide(L)'
;MAYNAWFQCINGCPGEFDLREVIYRCPTCGDLLEVQHDMDALRSRSAAAWIQLFDDRYRRNIYPYGSGVWGKKEWVVPFIDNDNIVSMYEGNSNLLWADRYGKQLHVEDLWIKQCGNSHTGSFKDLGMTVLVSLVKEMIAGGTPIDAVACASTGDTSAALGAYCAAAGIPSVVLLPKDRVSIAQLVQPLANGALVLSLDTDFDGCMAVVQEITKEKRIYLANSMNSLRIEGQKTVAIEIVQQFDWEVPDWIVIPGGNLGNVHALGQGFLMMQELGLVNRLPRICLAQAERANPLYRSFQEDFKRFEPITAQSTLATAIQIGNPVSVKRAIRT
;
A
#
# COMPACT_ATOMS: atom_id res chain seq x y z
N MET A 1 -1.88 27.68 -0.07
CA MET A 1 -1.27 27.03 1.10
C MET A 1 -0.46 25.86 0.61
N ALA A 2 0.68 25.55 1.25
CA ALA A 2 1.39 24.31 0.96
C ALA A 2 0.60 23.14 1.60
N TYR A 3 0.45 22.04 0.87
CA TYR A 3 -0.17 20.82 1.42
C TYR A 3 0.86 20.09 2.28
N ASN A 4 0.42 19.42 3.35
CA ASN A 4 1.29 18.68 4.26
C ASN A 4 0.68 17.33 4.67
N ALA A 5 1.52 16.41 5.13
CA ALA A 5 1.13 15.13 5.68
C ALA A 5 2.11 14.66 6.77
N TRP A 6 1.63 13.89 7.74
CA TRP A 6 2.43 13.41 8.88
C TRP A 6 1.98 12.01 9.30
N PHE A 7 2.79 11.32 10.11
CA PHE A 7 2.38 10.11 10.79
C PHE A 7 1.63 10.45 12.09
N GLN A 8 0.55 9.75 12.35
CA GLN A 8 -0.24 9.85 13.59
C GLN A 8 -0.65 8.47 14.10
N CYS A 9 -0.80 8.32 15.42
CA CYS A 9 -1.23 7.06 16.02
C CYS A 9 -2.66 6.68 15.65
N ILE A 10 -2.89 5.43 15.24
CA ILE A 10 -4.25 4.94 14.88
C ILE A 10 -5.23 4.94 16.06
N ASN A 11 -4.74 4.99 17.30
CA ASN A 11 -5.54 5.05 18.53
C ASN A 11 -5.75 6.48 19.03
N GLY A 12 -5.32 7.50 18.28
CA GLY A 12 -5.48 8.91 18.67
C GLY A 12 -4.56 9.38 19.81
N CYS A 13 -3.42 8.70 20.02
CA CYS A 13 -2.38 9.26 20.90
C CYS A 13 -1.91 10.62 20.36
N PRO A 14 -1.61 11.60 21.23
CA PRO A 14 -1.10 12.89 20.80
C PRO A 14 0.28 12.74 20.15
N GLY A 15 0.55 13.57 19.15
CA GLY A 15 1.82 13.61 18.44
C GLY A 15 1.66 13.48 16.93
N GLU A 16 2.40 14.31 16.22
CA GLU A 16 2.57 14.28 14.77
C GLU A 16 4.05 13.99 14.52
N PHE A 17 4.35 13.01 13.67
CA PHE A 17 5.73 12.65 13.33
C PHE A 17 5.95 12.90 11.85
N ASP A 18 7.10 13.45 11.48
CA ASP A 18 7.41 13.74 10.10
C ASP A 18 7.48 12.43 9.28
N LEU A 19 6.99 12.41 8.03
CA LEU A 19 7.06 11.20 7.21
C LEU A 19 8.50 10.79 6.87
N ARG A 20 9.47 11.69 7.07
CA ARG A 20 10.91 11.47 6.93
C ARG A 20 11.56 10.91 8.19
N GLU A 21 10.79 10.63 9.25
CA GLU A 21 11.28 9.92 10.41
C GLU A 21 11.24 8.40 10.20
N VAL A 22 12.31 7.71 10.60
CA VAL A 22 12.34 6.24 10.65
C VAL A 22 11.59 5.76 11.89
N ILE A 23 10.27 5.71 11.77
CA ILE A 23 9.34 5.32 12.84
C ILE A 23 8.25 4.38 12.29
N TYR A 24 7.97 3.30 13.01
CA TYR A 24 7.00 2.26 12.58
C TYR A 24 5.86 2.05 13.57
N ARG A 25 6.03 2.48 14.82
CA ARG A 25 5.08 2.31 15.91
C ARG A 25 4.97 3.60 16.69
N CYS A 26 3.78 3.85 17.23
CA CYS A 26 3.55 4.95 18.13
C CYS A 26 4.46 4.83 19.36
N PRO A 27 5.24 5.86 19.71
CA PRO A 27 6.17 5.81 20.84
C PRO A 27 5.44 5.75 22.19
N THR A 28 4.16 6.13 22.24
CA THR A 28 3.34 6.14 23.45
C THR A 28 2.68 4.79 23.75
N CYS A 29 2.07 4.16 22.75
CA CYS A 29 1.27 2.93 22.96
C CYS A 29 1.77 1.70 22.20
N GLY A 30 2.80 1.83 21.35
CA GLY A 30 3.36 0.74 20.55
C GLY A 30 2.49 0.27 19.38
N ASP A 31 1.31 0.87 19.16
CA ASP A 31 0.43 0.55 18.04
C ASP A 31 0.91 1.15 16.71
N LEU A 32 0.21 0.88 15.61
CA LEU A 32 0.58 1.37 14.29
C LEU A 32 0.40 2.89 14.16
N LEU A 33 1.25 3.51 13.34
CA LEU A 33 1.08 4.90 12.89
C LEU A 33 0.45 4.92 11.51
N GLU A 34 -0.50 5.80 11.21
CA GLU A 34 -1.07 6.04 9.89
C GLU A 34 -0.67 7.40 9.34
N VAL A 35 -0.75 7.59 8.02
CA VAL A 35 -0.51 8.91 7.42
C VAL A 35 -1.80 9.72 7.51
N GLN A 36 -1.69 10.96 7.96
CA GLN A 36 -2.75 11.96 7.95
C GLN A 36 -2.34 13.12 7.07
N HIS A 37 -3.32 13.78 6.47
CA HIS A 37 -3.12 14.93 5.58
C HIS A 37 -3.73 16.18 6.21
N ASP A 38 -3.16 17.33 5.88
CA ASP A 38 -3.78 18.62 6.20
C ASP A 38 -5.04 18.82 5.35
N MET A 39 -6.17 18.32 5.88
CA MET A 39 -7.46 18.37 5.18
C MET A 39 -7.96 19.81 5.01
N ASP A 40 -7.62 20.73 5.91
CA ASP A 40 -8.01 22.14 5.79
C ASP A 40 -7.24 22.81 4.64
N ALA A 41 -5.95 22.53 4.50
CA ALA A 41 -5.20 22.96 3.33
C ALA A 41 -5.77 22.35 2.04
N LEU A 42 -6.08 21.05 2.01
CA LEU A 42 -6.65 20.39 0.83
C LEU A 42 -8.03 20.94 0.43
N ARG A 43 -8.88 21.31 1.40
CA ARG A 43 -10.19 21.95 1.18
C ARG A 43 -10.10 23.34 0.55
N SER A 44 -8.92 23.98 0.56
CA SER A 44 -8.71 25.26 -0.15
C SER A 44 -8.86 25.15 -1.67
N ARG A 45 -8.78 23.93 -2.23
CA ARG A 45 -9.09 23.66 -3.64
C ARG A 45 -10.46 22.99 -3.73
N SER A 46 -11.35 23.51 -4.57
CA SER A 46 -12.69 22.96 -4.77
C SER A 46 -12.65 21.56 -5.38
N ALA A 47 -13.69 20.76 -5.14
CA ALA A 47 -13.85 19.43 -5.73
C ALA A 47 -13.70 19.45 -7.26
N ALA A 48 -14.35 20.38 -7.95
CA ALA A 48 -14.24 20.52 -9.41
C ALA A 48 -12.80 20.83 -9.86
N ALA A 49 -12.04 21.60 -9.08
CA ALA A 49 -10.64 21.89 -9.39
C ALA A 49 -9.71 20.70 -9.09
N TRP A 50 -10.05 19.83 -8.14
CA TRP A 50 -9.36 18.55 -7.93
C TRP A 50 -9.61 17.58 -9.09
N ILE A 51 -10.87 17.43 -9.49
CA ILE A 51 -11.29 16.62 -10.64
C ILE A 51 -10.52 17.05 -11.89
N GLN A 52 -10.58 18.34 -12.24
CA GLN A 52 -9.88 18.88 -13.39
C GLN A 52 -8.37 18.62 -13.33
N LEU A 53 -7.73 18.86 -12.17
CA LEU A 53 -6.29 18.63 -12.00
C LEU A 53 -5.91 17.18 -12.29
N PHE A 54 -6.67 16.23 -11.74
CA PHE A 54 -6.37 14.82 -11.87
C PHE A 54 -6.67 14.28 -13.27
N ASP A 55 -7.69 14.82 -13.95
CA ASP A 55 -8.02 14.50 -15.34
C ASP A 55 -6.99 15.06 -16.32
N ASP A 56 -6.52 16.29 -16.11
CA ASP A 56 -5.48 16.90 -16.94
C ASP A 56 -4.18 16.08 -16.96
N ARG A 57 -3.89 15.40 -15.85
CA ARG A 57 -2.72 14.53 -15.66
C ARG A 57 -2.94 13.10 -16.15
N TYR A 58 -4.18 12.67 -16.37
CA TYR A 58 -4.50 11.29 -16.72
C TYR A 58 -3.84 10.89 -18.05
N ARG A 59 -3.05 9.81 -18.03
CA ARG A 59 -2.30 9.27 -19.19
C ARG A 59 -1.40 10.30 -19.89
N ARG A 60 -0.85 11.26 -19.14
CA ARG A 60 0.23 12.13 -19.61
C ARG A 60 1.59 11.50 -19.35
N ASN A 61 2.63 12.01 -20.01
CA ASN A 61 4.01 11.57 -19.79
C ASN A 61 4.87 12.62 -19.06
N ILE A 62 4.25 13.69 -18.54
CA ILE A 62 4.95 14.71 -17.76
C ILE A 62 5.37 14.08 -16.42
N TYR A 63 6.65 14.16 -16.10
CA TYR A 63 7.18 13.63 -14.84
C TYR A 63 6.85 14.55 -13.66
N PRO A 64 6.43 14.04 -12.49
CA PRO A 64 6.13 12.63 -12.15
C PRO A 64 4.68 12.21 -12.47
N TYR A 65 3.85 13.16 -12.93
CA TYR A 65 2.39 13.05 -13.00
C TYR A 65 1.83 11.99 -13.96
N GLY A 66 2.66 11.39 -14.81
CA GLY A 66 2.26 10.25 -15.64
C GLY A 66 1.96 8.97 -14.85
N SER A 67 2.49 8.85 -13.63
CA SER A 67 2.11 7.79 -12.69
C SER A 67 0.67 7.98 -12.19
N GLY A 68 -0.08 6.90 -12.07
CA GLY A 68 -1.40 6.90 -11.44
C GLY A 68 -1.35 7.22 -9.94
N VAL A 69 -0.18 7.02 -9.30
CA VAL A 69 0.08 7.45 -7.93
C VAL A 69 0.47 8.93 -7.89
N TRP A 70 1.54 9.32 -8.59
CA TRP A 70 2.07 10.69 -8.50
C TRP A 70 1.26 11.72 -9.27
N GLY A 71 0.36 11.31 -10.17
CA GLY A 71 -0.70 12.18 -10.69
C GLY A 71 -1.56 12.79 -9.57
N LYS A 72 -1.59 12.14 -8.39
CA LYS A 72 -2.28 12.58 -7.18
C LYS A 72 -1.30 12.99 -6.08
N LYS A 73 -0.08 13.44 -6.43
CA LYS A 73 1.02 13.79 -5.51
C LYS A 73 0.55 14.55 -4.26
N GLU A 74 -0.30 15.55 -4.44
CA GLU A 74 -0.84 16.41 -3.39
C GLU A 74 -1.58 15.63 -2.29
N TRP A 75 -2.16 14.48 -2.63
CA TRP A 75 -2.89 13.60 -1.72
C TRP A 75 -2.07 12.39 -1.28
N VAL A 76 -0.82 12.26 -1.71
CA VAL A 76 0.03 11.11 -1.42
C VAL A 76 1.17 11.54 -0.51
N VAL A 77 2.13 12.31 -1.05
CA VAL A 77 3.17 12.99 -0.28
C VAL A 77 3.37 14.37 -0.88
N PRO A 78 2.71 15.41 -0.35
CA PRO A 78 2.62 16.69 -1.04
C PRO A 78 3.94 17.45 -1.12
N PHE A 79 4.81 17.29 -0.12
CA PHE A 79 6.03 18.08 0.03
C PHE A 79 7.28 17.44 -0.58
N ILE A 80 7.22 16.20 -1.06
CA ILE A 80 8.40 15.50 -1.61
C ILE A 80 8.94 16.24 -2.84
N ASP A 81 10.26 16.31 -2.99
CA ASP A 81 10.86 16.84 -4.22
C ASP A 81 10.57 15.91 -5.40
N ASN A 82 10.25 16.47 -6.57
CA ASN A 82 10.09 15.67 -7.78
C ASN A 82 11.37 14.92 -8.14
N ASP A 83 12.55 15.48 -7.85
CA ASP A 83 13.84 14.83 -8.12
C ASP A 83 14.05 13.57 -7.26
N ASN A 84 13.36 13.48 -6.11
CA ASN A 84 13.41 12.33 -5.20
C ASN A 84 12.28 11.32 -5.43
N ILE A 85 11.35 11.59 -6.34
CA ILE A 85 10.37 10.59 -6.75
C ILE A 85 11.08 9.47 -7.52
N VAL A 86 10.67 8.23 -7.23
CA VAL A 86 11.12 6.99 -7.87
C VAL A 86 9.87 6.32 -8.43
N SER A 87 9.63 6.50 -9.72
CA SER A 87 8.44 5.99 -10.40
C SER A 87 8.81 5.31 -11.72
N MET A 88 8.06 4.26 -12.05
CA MET A 88 8.07 3.60 -13.35
C MET A 88 6.72 3.80 -14.07
N TYR A 89 6.01 4.86 -13.70
CA TYR A 89 4.65 5.19 -14.15
C TYR A 89 3.63 4.08 -13.86
N GLU A 90 3.78 3.45 -12.70
CA GLU A 90 2.77 2.58 -12.10
C GLU A 90 1.41 3.26 -11.91
N GLY A 91 0.36 2.45 -11.74
CA GLY A 91 -1.01 2.94 -11.70
C GLY A 91 -1.60 3.12 -13.10
N ASN A 92 -2.68 3.88 -13.20
CA ASN A 92 -3.51 4.00 -14.41
C ASN A 92 -3.92 2.64 -15.00
N SER A 93 -4.05 1.64 -14.13
CA SER A 93 -4.24 0.24 -14.53
C SER A 93 -5.61 0.02 -15.18
N ASN A 94 -5.68 -1.00 -16.03
CA ASN A 94 -6.89 -1.29 -16.78
C ASN A 94 -8.09 -1.54 -15.86
N LEU A 95 -9.23 -0.93 -16.20
CA LEU A 95 -10.53 -1.21 -15.62
C LEU A 95 -11.33 -1.98 -16.69
N LEU A 96 -11.31 -3.31 -16.58
CA LEU A 96 -11.85 -4.21 -17.58
C LEU A 96 -13.35 -4.38 -17.35
N TRP A 97 -14.18 -4.05 -18.35
CA TRP A 97 -15.57 -4.49 -18.37
C TRP A 97 -15.64 -5.99 -18.63
N ALA A 98 -16.08 -6.75 -17.64
CA ALA A 98 -16.12 -8.20 -17.68
C ALA A 98 -17.48 -8.73 -18.17
N ASP A 99 -18.03 -8.14 -19.25
CA ASP A 99 -19.38 -8.40 -19.80
C ASP A 99 -19.78 -9.89 -19.80
N ARG A 100 -18.98 -10.72 -20.47
CA ARG A 100 -19.28 -12.16 -20.61
C ARG A 100 -19.35 -12.87 -19.27
N TYR A 101 -18.46 -12.54 -18.34
CA TYR A 101 -18.42 -13.16 -17.02
C TYR A 101 -19.53 -12.60 -16.11
N GLY A 102 -19.82 -11.31 -16.21
CA GLY A 102 -20.97 -10.68 -15.56
C GLY A 102 -22.28 -11.36 -15.93
N LYS A 103 -22.53 -11.60 -17.22
CA LYS A 103 -23.69 -12.36 -17.71
C LYS A 103 -23.81 -13.78 -17.12
N GLN A 104 -22.68 -14.47 -16.91
CA GLN A 104 -22.68 -15.80 -16.27
C GLN A 104 -23.03 -15.75 -14.78
N LEU A 105 -22.74 -14.63 -14.11
CA LEU A 105 -23.05 -14.40 -12.71
C LEU A 105 -24.37 -13.65 -12.48
N HIS A 106 -25.10 -13.30 -13.56
CA HIS A 106 -26.26 -12.41 -13.51
C HIS A 106 -25.96 -11.04 -12.89
N VAL A 107 -24.76 -10.51 -13.18
CA VAL A 107 -24.31 -9.15 -12.82
C VAL A 107 -24.09 -8.37 -14.11
N GLU A 108 -24.98 -7.43 -14.42
CA GLU A 108 -24.99 -6.71 -15.71
C GLU A 108 -23.77 -5.79 -15.90
N ASP A 109 -23.32 -5.15 -14.82
CA ASP A 109 -22.25 -4.14 -14.86
C ASP A 109 -21.04 -4.57 -13.99
N LEU A 110 -20.40 -5.67 -14.39
CA LEU A 110 -19.22 -6.22 -13.69
C LEU A 110 -17.91 -5.68 -14.28
N TRP A 111 -17.06 -5.13 -13.42
CA TRP A 111 -15.74 -4.61 -13.78
C TRP A 111 -14.61 -5.22 -12.95
N ILE A 112 -13.41 -5.30 -13.54
CA ILE A 112 -12.21 -5.80 -12.88
C ILE A 112 -11.12 -4.73 -12.97
N LYS A 113 -10.75 -4.15 -11.82
CA LYS A 113 -9.58 -3.27 -11.71
C LYS A 113 -8.30 -4.12 -11.67
N GLN A 114 -7.56 -4.14 -12.78
CA GLN A 114 -6.41 -5.01 -12.98
C GLN A 114 -5.12 -4.42 -12.39
N CYS A 115 -5.06 -4.22 -11.06
CA CYS A 115 -3.87 -3.68 -10.39
C CYS A 115 -2.63 -4.57 -10.51
N GLY A 116 -2.78 -5.84 -10.91
CA GLY A 116 -1.68 -6.76 -11.18
C GLY A 116 -1.11 -6.63 -12.60
N ASN A 117 -1.74 -5.88 -13.51
CA ASN A 117 -1.20 -5.61 -14.83
C ASN A 117 -0.25 -4.40 -14.74
N SER A 118 0.88 -4.62 -14.08
CA SER A 118 1.95 -3.65 -13.84
C SER A 118 3.31 -4.27 -14.13
N HIS A 119 4.40 -3.50 -14.03
CA HIS A 119 5.73 -3.94 -14.42
C HIS A 119 6.28 -5.07 -13.52
N THR A 120 5.90 -5.16 -12.24
CA THR A 120 6.25 -6.34 -11.40
C THR A 120 5.14 -7.39 -11.34
N GLY A 121 4.00 -7.13 -11.99
CA GLY A 121 2.83 -8.00 -11.95
C GLY A 121 2.01 -7.88 -10.65
N SER A 122 2.10 -6.77 -9.91
CA SER A 122 1.49 -6.65 -8.59
C SER A 122 1.06 -5.24 -8.18
N PHE A 123 -0.05 -5.15 -7.45
CA PHE A 123 -0.53 -3.90 -6.85
C PHE A 123 0.46 -3.29 -5.83
N LYS A 124 1.47 -4.05 -5.40
CA LYS A 124 2.50 -3.58 -4.46
C LYS A 124 3.31 -2.43 -5.02
N ASP A 125 3.41 -2.32 -6.35
CA ASP A 125 4.09 -1.23 -7.04
C ASP A 125 3.60 0.13 -6.57
N LEU A 126 2.28 0.28 -6.41
CA LEU A 126 1.66 1.52 -5.97
C LEU A 126 2.17 1.97 -4.60
N GLY A 127 2.35 1.02 -3.66
CA GLY A 127 2.90 1.34 -2.35
C GLY A 127 4.42 1.50 -2.34
N MET A 128 5.12 0.77 -3.21
CA MET A 128 6.59 0.78 -3.24
C MET A 128 7.15 2.05 -3.87
N THR A 129 6.48 2.62 -4.87
CA THR A 129 6.88 3.93 -5.40
C THR A 129 6.91 4.99 -4.30
N VAL A 130 5.88 5.05 -3.44
CA VAL A 130 5.81 6.03 -2.34
C VAL A 130 6.90 5.75 -1.30
N LEU A 131 7.00 4.49 -0.86
CA LEU A 131 7.97 4.11 0.16
C LEU A 131 9.41 4.42 -0.28
N VAL A 132 9.80 3.98 -1.48
CA VAL A 132 11.19 4.14 -1.96
C VAL A 132 11.49 5.60 -2.30
N SER A 133 10.52 6.37 -2.79
CA SER A 133 10.69 7.82 -2.98
C SER A 133 10.96 8.53 -1.65
N LEU A 134 10.26 8.16 -0.58
CA LEU A 134 10.46 8.76 0.74
C LEU A 134 11.81 8.36 1.33
N VAL A 135 12.24 7.13 1.09
CA VAL A 135 13.61 6.71 1.45
C VAL A 135 14.65 7.53 0.69
N LYS A 136 14.47 7.75 -0.62
CA LYS A 136 15.36 8.59 -1.41
C LYS A 136 15.39 10.04 -0.90
N GLU A 137 14.23 10.60 -0.58
CA GLU A 137 14.10 11.93 0.05
C GLU A 137 14.84 11.99 1.40
N MET A 138 14.68 10.99 2.27
CA MET A 138 15.39 10.89 3.55
C MET A 138 16.91 10.84 3.36
N ILE A 139 17.40 10.05 2.41
CA ILE A 139 18.84 9.94 2.08
C ILE A 139 19.36 11.28 1.57
N ALA A 140 18.65 11.93 0.65
CA ALA A 140 19.01 13.26 0.13
C ALA A 140 19.04 14.32 1.25
N GLY A 141 18.15 14.19 2.25
CA GLY A 141 18.13 15.01 3.46
C GLY A 141 19.19 14.66 4.51
N GLY A 142 20.08 13.70 4.25
CA GLY A 142 21.19 13.33 5.15
C GLY A 142 20.86 12.24 6.17
N THR A 143 19.72 11.57 6.04
CA THR A 143 19.39 10.41 6.90
C THR A 143 20.27 9.23 6.47
N PRO A 144 21.02 8.59 7.39
CA PRO A 144 22.03 7.59 7.04
C PRO A 144 21.38 6.21 6.78
N ILE A 145 20.61 6.09 5.69
CA ILE A 145 19.99 4.83 5.25
C ILE A 145 20.89 4.17 4.20
N ASP A 146 21.43 3.01 4.54
CA ASP A 146 22.32 2.23 3.67
C ASP A 146 21.55 1.27 2.76
N ALA A 147 20.38 0.81 3.20
CA ALA A 147 19.59 -0.18 2.47
C ALA A 147 18.11 -0.15 2.88
N VAL A 148 17.26 -0.70 2.02
CA VAL A 148 15.88 -1.04 2.35
C VAL A 148 15.72 -2.55 2.43
N ALA A 149 15.21 -3.05 3.55
CA ALA A 149 15.03 -4.47 3.78
C ALA A 149 13.56 -4.89 3.85
N CYS A 150 13.27 -6.10 3.39
CA CYS A 150 12.01 -6.78 3.67
C CYS A 150 12.24 -8.24 4.05
N ALA A 151 11.29 -8.78 4.81
CA ALA A 151 11.23 -10.20 5.16
C ALA A 151 10.00 -10.84 4.52
N SER A 152 10.02 -10.95 3.19
CA SER A 152 8.92 -11.50 2.40
C SER A 152 9.45 -12.19 1.14
N THR A 153 8.89 -13.35 0.82
CA THR A 153 9.25 -14.11 -0.39
C THR A 153 8.39 -13.73 -1.60
N GLY A 154 7.32 -12.94 -1.43
CA GLY A 154 6.32 -12.69 -2.49
C GLY A 154 6.43 -11.33 -3.16
N ASP A 155 5.33 -10.83 -3.72
CA ASP A 155 5.34 -9.59 -4.53
C ASP A 155 5.84 -8.35 -3.78
N THR A 156 5.85 -8.34 -2.45
CA THR A 156 6.45 -7.25 -1.67
C THR A 156 7.95 -7.13 -1.94
N SER A 157 8.70 -8.25 -1.98
CA SER A 157 10.14 -8.19 -2.26
C SER A 157 10.42 -7.95 -3.74
N ALA A 158 9.56 -8.45 -4.65
CA ALA A 158 9.67 -8.19 -6.07
C ALA A 158 9.53 -6.68 -6.39
N ALA A 159 8.45 -6.06 -5.92
CA ALA A 159 8.25 -4.62 -6.06
C ALA A 159 9.36 -3.83 -5.35
N LEU A 160 9.72 -4.18 -4.11
CA LEU A 160 10.79 -3.48 -3.41
C LEU A 160 12.10 -3.52 -4.20
N GLY A 161 12.52 -4.70 -4.67
CA GLY A 161 13.74 -4.88 -5.44
C GLY A 161 13.75 -4.00 -6.70
N ALA A 162 12.65 -3.99 -7.46
CA ALA A 162 12.52 -3.19 -8.68
C ALA A 162 12.65 -1.67 -8.41
N TYR A 163 11.95 -1.13 -7.41
CA TYR A 163 12.02 0.30 -7.10
C TYR A 163 13.35 0.70 -6.47
N CYS A 164 13.93 -0.14 -5.61
CA CYS A 164 15.27 0.07 -5.07
C CYS A 164 16.32 0.11 -6.19
N ALA A 165 16.25 -0.82 -7.14
CA ALA A 165 17.13 -0.83 -8.31
C ALA A 165 16.99 0.45 -9.14
N ALA A 166 15.76 0.89 -9.41
CA ALA A 166 15.49 2.14 -10.12
C ALA A 166 16.04 3.39 -9.40
N ALA A 167 16.10 3.36 -8.07
CA ALA A 167 16.63 4.44 -7.24
C ALA A 167 18.15 4.36 -7.01
N GLY A 168 18.81 3.25 -7.36
CA GLY A 168 20.19 2.99 -6.96
C GLY A 168 20.36 2.75 -5.45
N ILE A 169 19.30 2.34 -4.75
CA ILE A 169 19.31 2.08 -3.30
C ILE A 169 19.47 0.57 -3.07
N PRO A 170 20.40 0.11 -2.22
CA PRO A 170 20.53 -1.31 -1.93
C PRO A 170 19.25 -1.91 -1.34
N SER A 171 18.82 -3.06 -1.88
CA SER A 171 17.68 -3.83 -1.38
C SER A 171 18.13 -5.14 -0.73
N VAL A 172 17.58 -5.47 0.44
CA VAL A 172 17.90 -6.70 1.17
C VAL A 172 16.62 -7.52 1.40
N VAL A 173 16.66 -8.81 1.09
CA VAL A 173 15.54 -9.73 1.28
C VAL A 173 15.97 -10.84 2.26
N LEU A 174 15.34 -10.89 3.43
CA LEU A 174 15.68 -11.83 4.52
C LEU A 174 14.63 -12.93 4.62
N LEU A 175 15.04 -14.20 4.47
CA LEU A 175 14.10 -15.32 4.40
C LEU A 175 14.64 -16.55 5.12
N PRO A 176 13.77 -17.35 5.76
CA PRO A 176 14.14 -18.69 6.23
C PRO A 176 14.62 -19.56 5.06
N LYS A 177 15.68 -20.34 5.28
CA LYS A 177 16.25 -21.25 4.27
C LYS A 177 15.23 -22.18 3.63
N ASP A 178 14.30 -22.70 4.43
CA ASP A 178 13.25 -23.64 3.96
C ASP A 178 12.08 -22.95 3.23
N ARG A 179 12.13 -21.61 3.10
CA ARG A 179 11.12 -20.80 2.39
C ARG A 179 11.65 -20.19 1.10
N VAL A 180 12.83 -20.62 0.63
CA VAL A 180 13.46 -20.14 -0.60
C VAL A 180 12.89 -20.90 -1.81
N SER A 181 12.19 -20.19 -2.70
CA SER A 181 11.80 -20.71 -4.02
C SER A 181 12.37 -19.81 -5.11
N ILE A 182 13.09 -20.40 -6.07
CA ILE A 182 13.66 -19.67 -7.22
C ILE A 182 12.57 -18.91 -7.97
N ALA A 183 11.40 -19.53 -8.18
CA ALA A 183 10.29 -18.90 -8.88
C ALA A 183 9.76 -17.65 -8.16
N GLN A 184 9.78 -17.65 -6.83
CA GLN A 184 9.36 -16.51 -6.02
C GLN A 184 10.43 -15.40 -5.97
N LEU A 185 11.71 -15.78 -6.07
CA LEU A 185 12.85 -14.87 -5.94
C LEU A 185 13.41 -14.37 -7.27
N VAL A 186 12.88 -14.84 -8.41
CA VAL A 186 13.36 -14.44 -9.73
C VAL A 186 13.38 -12.91 -9.90
N GLN A 187 12.32 -12.22 -9.47
CA GLN A 187 12.24 -10.77 -9.59
C GLN A 187 13.20 -10.03 -8.63
N PRO A 188 13.23 -10.30 -7.30
CA PRO A 188 14.23 -9.69 -6.43
C PRO A 188 15.67 -9.91 -6.91
N LEU A 189 16.03 -11.13 -7.30
CA LEU A 189 17.38 -11.46 -7.77
C LEU A 189 17.72 -10.75 -9.08
N ALA A 190 16.80 -10.75 -10.06
CA ALA A 190 17.01 -10.07 -11.34
C ALA A 190 17.14 -8.55 -11.19
N ASN A 191 16.51 -7.97 -10.17
CA ASN A 191 16.65 -6.55 -9.82
C ASN A 191 17.86 -6.27 -8.91
N GLY A 192 18.73 -7.25 -8.66
CA GLY A 192 19.98 -7.04 -7.90
C GLY A 192 19.80 -6.94 -6.38
N ALA A 193 18.68 -7.40 -5.82
CA ALA A 193 18.50 -7.46 -4.38
C ALA A 193 19.46 -8.48 -3.74
N LEU A 194 20.03 -8.12 -2.58
CA LEU A 194 20.79 -9.04 -1.74
C LEU A 194 19.81 -9.97 -1.02
N VAL A 195 19.70 -11.20 -1.48
CA VAL A 195 18.84 -12.22 -0.88
C VAL A 195 19.64 -13.03 0.14
N LEU A 196 19.25 -12.93 1.41
CA LEU A 196 19.86 -13.64 2.54
C LEU A 196 18.94 -14.78 2.99
N SER A 197 19.37 -16.00 2.70
CA SER A 197 18.76 -17.25 3.17
C SER A 197 19.29 -17.58 4.57
N LEU A 198 18.52 -17.27 5.60
CA LEU A 198 18.91 -17.44 7.00
C LEU A 198 18.61 -18.86 7.49
N ASP A 199 19.56 -19.47 8.19
CA ASP A 199 19.40 -20.80 8.81
C ASP A 199 18.62 -20.70 10.13
N THR A 200 17.34 -20.32 10.00
CA THR A 200 16.42 -20.09 11.10
C THR A 200 14.97 -20.10 10.60
N ASP A 201 14.00 -20.05 11.51
CA ASP A 201 12.58 -19.98 11.19
C ASP A 201 12.10 -18.52 10.99
N PHE A 202 10.78 -18.32 10.93
CA PHE A 202 10.23 -16.97 10.76
C PHE A 202 10.55 -16.06 11.97
N ASP A 203 10.49 -16.60 13.19
CA ASP A 203 10.70 -15.83 14.41
C ASP A 203 12.17 -15.41 14.54
N GLY A 204 13.10 -16.32 14.22
CA GLY A 204 14.51 -15.98 14.15
C GLY A 204 14.84 -14.98 13.03
N CYS A 205 14.16 -15.05 11.87
CA CYS A 205 14.28 -14.01 10.84
C CYS A 205 13.82 -12.64 11.37
N MET A 206 12.73 -12.61 12.14
CA MET A 206 12.24 -11.38 12.77
C MET A 206 13.19 -10.84 13.83
N ALA A 207 13.83 -11.71 14.61
CA ALA A 207 14.87 -11.31 15.56
C ALA A 207 16.08 -10.67 14.85
N VAL A 208 16.52 -11.24 13.73
CA VAL A 208 17.59 -10.64 12.89
C VAL A 208 17.15 -9.28 12.35
N VAL A 209 15.93 -9.18 11.81
CA VAL A 209 15.36 -7.90 11.33
C VAL A 209 15.34 -6.85 12.44
N GLN A 210 14.94 -7.22 13.67
CA GLN A 210 14.95 -6.32 14.81
C GLN A 210 16.37 -5.86 15.17
N GLU A 211 17.35 -6.77 15.14
CA GLU A 211 18.74 -6.44 15.46
C GLU A 211 19.34 -5.45 14.47
N ILE A 212 19.25 -5.76 13.16
CA ILE A 212 19.88 -4.94 12.11
C ILE A 212 19.22 -3.57 11.93
N THR A 213 18.04 -3.36 12.53
CA THR A 213 17.31 -2.08 12.44
C THR A 213 17.47 -1.19 13.66
N LYS A 214 18.14 -1.65 14.72
CA LYS A 214 18.42 -0.84 15.92
C LYS A 214 19.21 0.43 15.59
N GLU A 215 20.17 0.34 14.68
CA GLU A 215 21.00 1.47 14.25
C GLU A 215 20.26 2.43 13.29
N LYS A 216 19.02 2.10 12.89
CA LYS A 216 18.21 2.86 11.91
C LYS A 216 18.88 3.11 10.55
N ARG A 217 19.93 2.35 10.23
CA ARG A 217 20.63 2.39 8.93
C ARG A 217 19.95 1.56 7.86
N ILE A 218 19.09 0.61 8.26
CA ILE A 218 18.28 -0.21 7.35
C ILE A 218 16.81 0.18 7.52
N TYR A 219 16.18 0.61 6.44
CA TYR A 219 14.77 0.95 6.43
C TYR A 219 13.90 -0.29 6.14
N LEU A 220 12.82 -0.51 6.89
CA LEU A 220 11.98 -1.70 6.74
C LEU A 220 10.75 -1.44 5.86
N ALA A 221 10.65 -2.19 4.77
CA ALA A 221 9.51 -2.22 3.86
C ALA A 221 8.56 -3.39 4.19
N ASN A 222 7.97 -3.37 5.39
CA ASN A 222 7.03 -4.39 5.83
C ASN A 222 5.57 -3.87 5.88
N SER A 223 4.64 -4.69 6.39
CA SER A 223 3.21 -4.36 6.47
C SER A 223 2.87 -3.33 7.56
N MET A 224 3.81 -2.99 8.46
CA MET A 224 3.60 -1.92 9.45
C MET A 224 3.84 -0.53 8.85
N ASN A 225 4.50 -0.47 7.69
CA ASN A 225 4.84 0.79 7.06
C ASN A 225 3.62 1.41 6.36
N SER A 226 3.16 2.54 6.88
CA SER A 226 1.96 3.22 6.39
C SER A 226 2.14 4.01 5.11
N LEU A 227 3.37 4.31 4.68
CA LEU A 227 3.60 4.99 3.40
C LEU A 227 3.06 4.20 2.22
N ARG A 228 3.04 2.86 2.33
CA ARG A 228 2.52 1.99 1.28
C ARG A 228 1.01 2.16 1.07
N ILE A 229 0.28 2.54 2.13
CA ILE A 229 -1.16 2.79 2.08
C ILE A 229 -1.44 4.03 1.22
N GLU A 230 -0.60 5.05 1.28
CA GLU A 230 -0.75 6.30 0.53
C GLU A 230 -0.66 6.12 -0.97
N GLY A 231 0.16 5.18 -1.42
CA GLY A 231 0.19 4.80 -2.83
C GLY A 231 -0.97 3.89 -3.20
N GLN A 232 -1.33 2.94 -2.33
CA GLN A 232 -2.41 1.99 -2.62
C GLN A 232 -3.80 2.64 -2.63
N LYS A 233 -4.03 3.71 -1.87
CA LYS A 233 -5.33 4.39 -1.82
C LYS A 233 -5.70 5.05 -3.14
N THR A 234 -4.71 5.35 -3.99
CA THR A 234 -4.96 5.95 -5.31
C THR A 234 -5.77 5.02 -6.22
N VAL A 235 -5.83 3.70 -5.92
CA VAL A 235 -6.72 2.77 -6.62
C VAL A 235 -8.19 3.20 -6.53
N ALA A 236 -8.64 3.67 -5.37
CA ALA A 236 -10.02 4.18 -5.22
C ALA A 236 -10.25 5.40 -6.10
N ILE A 237 -9.29 6.33 -6.12
CA ILE A 237 -9.34 7.56 -6.92
C ILE A 237 -9.34 7.21 -8.41
N GLU A 238 -8.48 6.29 -8.84
CA GLU A 238 -8.44 5.82 -10.23
C GLU A 238 -9.74 5.14 -10.64
N ILE A 239 -10.35 4.29 -9.79
CA ILE A 239 -11.62 3.64 -10.11
C ILE A 239 -12.70 4.69 -10.39
N VAL A 240 -12.86 5.66 -9.49
CA VAL A 240 -13.86 6.72 -9.62
C VAL A 240 -13.56 7.61 -10.82
N GLN A 241 -12.29 8.01 -11.01
CA GLN A 241 -11.88 8.79 -12.18
C GLN A 241 -12.17 8.06 -13.51
N GLN A 242 -11.95 6.74 -13.56
CA GLN A 242 -12.20 5.94 -14.76
C GLN A 242 -13.69 5.69 -15.03
N PHE A 243 -14.55 5.94 -14.04
CA PHE A 243 -16.01 5.96 -14.17
C PHE A 243 -16.54 7.41 -14.24
N ASP A 244 -15.74 8.35 -14.78
CA ASP A 244 -16.14 9.74 -14.95
C ASP A 244 -16.63 10.40 -13.64
N TRP A 245 -15.95 10.06 -12.55
CA TRP A 245 -16.24 10.50 -11.17
C TRP A 245 -17.52 9.92 -10.55
N GLU A 246 -18.06 8.84 -11.12
CA GLU A 246 -19.11 8.04 -10.51
C GLU A 246 -18.56 6.95 -9.60
N VAL A 247 -19.15 6.83 -8.41
CA VAL A 247 -18.79 5.80 -7.43
C VAL A 247 -19.51 4.50 -7.78
N PRO A 248 -18.85 3.33 -7.82
CA PRO A 248 -19.54 2.05 -8.01
C PRO A 248 -20.38 1.68 -6.79
N ASP A 249 -21.38 0.81 -6.94
CA ASP A 249 -22.21 0.39 -5.80
C ASP A 249 -21.47 -0.55 -4.85
N TRP A 250 -20.64 -1.43 -5.42
CA TRP A 250 -19.88 -2.43 -4.69
C TRP A 250 -18.45 -2.55 -5.19
N ILE A 251 -17.53 -2.82 -4.27
CA ILE A 251 -16.17 -3.25 -4.59
C ILE A 251 -15.86 -4.54 -3.83
N VAL A 252 -15.47 -5.57 -4.56
CA VAL A 252 -14.96 -6.82 -3.99
C VAL A 252 -13.44 -6.80 -3.99
N ILE A 253 -12.82 -6.97 -2.83
CA ILE A 253 -11.35 -6.92 -2.67
C ILE A 253 -10.81 -8.13 -1.91
N PRO A 254 -9.82 -8.87 -2.45
CA PRO A 254 -9.17 -9.96 -1.71
C PRO A 254 -8.38 -9.44 -0.50
N GLY A 255 -8.58 -10.02 0.68
CA GLY A 255 -8.02 -9.55 1.95
C GLY A 255 -7.01 -10.51 2.58
N GLY A 256 -5.72 -10.18 2.47
CA GLY A 256 -4.62 -10.87 3.17
C GLY A 256 -4.23 -10.16 4.46
N ASN A 257 -3.19 -9.33 4.41
CA ASN A 257 -2.75 -8.49 5.54
C ASN A 257 -3.69 -7.31 5.88
N LEU A 258 -4.77 -7.15 5.10
CA LEU A 258 -5.82 -6.14 5.27
C LEU A 258 -5.41 -4.67 5.10
N GLY A 259 -4.16 -4.38 4.72
CA GLY A 259 -3.74 -3.01 4.39
C GLY A 259 -4.43 -2.45 3.15
N ASN A 260 -4.70 -3.31 2.16
CA ASN A 260 -5.29 -2.90 0.88
C ASN A 260 -6.76 -2.45 1.00
N VAL A 261 -7.58 -3.13 1.81
CA VAL A 261 -8.97 -2.70 2.04
C VAL A 261 -9.00 -1.35 2.74
N HIS A 262 -8.11 -1.16 3.71
CA HIS A 262 -8.00 0.11 4.41
C HIS A 262 -7.55 1.23 3.46
N ALA A 263 -6.53 0.98 2.62
CA ALA A 263 -6.09 1.94 1.62
C ALA A 263 -7.22 2.33 0.67
N LEU A 264 -7.97 1.35 0.16
CA LEU A 264 -9.14 1.59 -0.68
C LEU A 264 -10.16 2.50 0.01
N GLY A 265 -10.53 2.18 1.25
CA GLY A 265 -11.46 2.99 2.02
C GLY A 265 -10.97 4.40 2.31
N GLN A 266 -9.68 4.58 2.65
CA GLN A 266 -9.07 5.90 2.85
C GLN A 266 -9.18 6.77 1.59
N GLY A 267 -9.01 6.19 0.40
CA GLY A 267 -9.19 6.91 -0.86
C GLY A 267 -10.63 7.39 -1.07
N PHE A 268 -11.62 6.55 -0.79
CA PHE A 268 -13.05 6.94 -0.88
C PHE A 268 -13.44 7.98 0.16
N LEU A 269 -13.02 7.80 1.42
CA LEU A 269 -13.27 8.75 2.50
C LEU A 269 -12.67 10.12 2.20
N MET A 270 -11.43 10.16 1.71
CA MET A 270 -10.77 11.42 1.31
C MET A 270 -11.51 12.11 0.15
N MET A 271 -11.96 11.36 -0.87
CA MET A 271 -12.78 11.93 -1.95
C MET A 271 -14.11 12.48 -1.44
N GLN A 272 -14.77 11.79 -0.51
CA GLN A 272 -16.03 12.24 0.08
C GLN A 272 -15.83 13.49 0.93
N GLU A 273 -14.80 13.51 1.77
CA GLU A 273 -14.49 14.64 2.65
C GLU A 273 -14.14 15.91 1.86
N LEU A 274 -13.47 15.77 0.72
CA LEU A 274 -13.15 16.87 -0.19
C LEU A 274 -14.28 17.20 -1.18
N GLY A 275 -15.40 16.49 -1.11
CA GLY A 275 -16.60 16.76 -1.90
C GLY A 275 -16.55 16.32 -3.36
N LEU A 276 -15.59 15.47 -3.75
CA LEU A 276 -15.50 14.92 -5.11
C LEU A 276 -16.61 13.87 -5.35
N VAL A 277 -17.05 13.19 -4.30
CA VAL A 277 -18.12 12.20 -4.35
C VAL A 277 -19.12 12.42 -3.21
N ASN A 278 -20.38 12.09 -3.44
CA ASN A 278 -21.46 12.27 -2.45
C ASN A 278 -21.91 10.98 -1.75
N ARG A 279 -21.36 9.84 -2.17
CA ARG A 279 -21.66 8.50 -1.64
C ARG A 279 -20.40 7.65 -1.56
N LEU A 280 -20.47 6.60 -0.76
CA LEU A 280 -19.41 5.59 -0.64
C LEU A 280 -19.88 4.26 -1.26
N PRO A 281 -18.98 3.46 -1.86
CA PRO A 281 -19.31 2.10 -2.28
C PRO A 281 -19.46 1.21 -1.04
N ARG A 282 -20.22 0.12 -1.15
CA ARG A 282 -20.12 -0.97 -0.19
C ARG A 282 -18.89 -1.82 -0.50
N ILE A 283 -18.12 -2.18 0.51
CA ILE A 283 -16.91 -3.00 0.33
C ILE A 283 -17.19 -4.43 0.80
N CYS A 284 -16.92 -5.39 -0.08
CA CYS A 284 -16.91 -6.81 0.24
C CYS A 284 -15.46 -7.31 0.29
N LEU A 285 -14.99 -7.68 1.48
CA LEU A 285 -13.66 -8.25 1.64
C LEU A 285 -13.70 -9.78 1.51
N ALA A 286 -12.99 -10.32 0.53
CA ALA A 286 -12.93 -11.75 0.28
C ALA A 286 -11.69 -12.39 0.93
N GLN A 287 -11.88 -13.35 1.84
CA GLN A 287 -10.80 -14.15 2.43
C GLN A 287 -10.86 -15.60 1.97
N ALA A 288 -9.71 -16.28 1.92
CA ALA A 288 -9.68 -17.72 1.72
C ALA A 288 -10.26 -18.43 2.96
N GLU A 289 -11.07 -19.47 2.77
CA GLU A 289 -11.72 -20.24 3.85
C GLU A 289 -10.74 -20.69 4.96
N ARG A 290 -9.51 -21.03 4.57
CA ARG A 290 -8.44 -21.50 5.45
C ARG A 290 -7.58 -20.40 6.08
N ALA A 291 -7.88 -19.14 5.78
CA ALA A 291 -7.17 -17.95 6.25
C ALA A 291 -8.15 -16.77 6.40
N ASN A 292 -9.18 -16.95 7.25
CA ASN A 292 -10.33 -16.04 7.35
C ASN A 292 -10.60 -15.43 8.74
N PRO A 293 -9.58 -14.98 9.51
CA PRO A 293 -9.80 -14.49 10.87
C PRO A 293 -10.70 -13.25 10.93
N LEU A 294 -10.69 -12.38 9.89
CA LEU A 294 -11.56 -11.21 9.85
C LEU A 294 -13.01 -11.61 9.54
N TYR A 295 -13.25 -12.58 8.67
CA TYR A 295 -14.59 -13.12 8.44
C TYR A 295 -15.20 -13.69 9.74
N ARG A 296 -14.43 -14.45 10.52
CA ARG A 296 -14.88 -14.95 11.84
C ARG A 296 -15.25 -13.82 12.78
N SER A 297 -14.45 -12.75 12.80
CA SER A 297 -14.74 -11.54 13.57
C SER A 297 -16.01 -10.83 13.06
N PHE A 298 -16.20 -10.73 11.75
CA PHE A 298 -17.38 -10.15 11.11
C PHE A 298 -18.68 -10.89 11.48
N GLN A 299 -18.66 -12.22 11.56
CA GLN A 299 -19.82 -13.01 12.00
C GLN A 299 -20.26 -12.68 13.44
N GLU A 300 -19.36 -12.11 14.25
CA GLU A 300 -19.60 -11.67 15.62
C GLU A 300 -19.70 -10.14 15.74
N ASP A 301 -20.09 -9.45 14.65
CA ASP A 301 -20.17 -7.98 14.56
C ASP A 301 -18.87 -7.26 14.95
N PHE A 302 -17.71 -7.87 14.67
CA PHE A 302 -16.39 -7.38 15.05
C PHE A 302 -16.17 -7.18 16.56
N LYS A 303 -17.01 -7.75 17.42
CA LYS A 303 -16.88 -7.64 18.89
C LYS A 303 -15.58 -8.22 19.42
N ARG A 304 -15.07 -9.26 18.76
CA ARG A 304 -13.81 -9.92 19.07
C ARG A 304 -13.06 -10.27 17.81
N PHE A 305 -11.74 -10.10 17.84
CA PHE A 305 -10.82 -10.61 16.84
C PHE A 305 -9.89 -11.64 17.49
N GLU A 306 -9.75 -12.79 16.85
CA GLU A 306 -8.81 -13.83 17.27
C GLU A 306 -7.95 -14.25 16.07
N PRO A 307 -6.61 -14.13 16.19
CA PRO A 307 -5.71 -14.70 15.21
C PRO A 307 -5.93 -16.22 15.07
N ILE A 308 -5.77 -16.72 13.86
CA ILE A 308 -5.80 -18.16 13.59
C ILE A 308 -4.46 -18.61 13.03
N THR A 309 -4.15 -19.90 13.15
CA THR A 309 -3.09 -20.49 12.34
C THR A 309 -3.65 -20.75 10.94
N ALA A 310 -3.24 -19.94 9.96
CA ALA A 310 -3.70 -20.10 8.59
C ALA A 310 -3.21 -21.43 7.99
N GLN A 311 -4.11 -22.16 7.35
CA GLN A 311 -3.77 -23.40 6.65
C GLN A 311 -3.51 -23.13 5.16
N SER A 312 -2.86 -24.08 4.48
CA SER A 312 -2.50 -23.96 3.07
C SER A 312 -3.73 -23.69 2.19
N THR A 313 -3.58 -22.71 1.30
CA THR A 313 -4.54 -22.33 0.26
C THR A 313 -3.80 -22.06 -1.06
N LEU A 314 -4.48 -22.22 -2.19
CA LEU A 314 -3.94 -21.82 -3.50
C LEU A 314 -3.70 -20.31 -3.57
N ALA A 315 -4.47 -19.52 -2.82
CA ALA A 315 -4.34 -18.07 -2.75
C ALA A 315 -3.27 -17.66 -1.72
N THR A 316 -2.01 -18.02 -1.97
CA THR A 316 -0.88 -17.83 -1.05
C THR A 316 -0.70 -16.38 -0.57
N ALA A 317 -0.99 -15.40 -1.44
CA ALA A 317 -0.91 -13.97 -1.10
C ALA A 317 -1.88 -13.52 0.00
N ILE A 318 -2.96 -14.27 0.24
CA ILE A 318 -3.94 -14.01 1.29
C ILE A 318 -3.97 -15.12 2.35
N GLN A 319 -2.95 -15.99 2.41
CA GLN A 319 -2.78 -16.97 3.48
C GLN A 319 -2.25 -16.31 4.76
N ILE A 320 -3.07 -15.45 5.39
CA ILE A 320 -2.69 -14.66 6.56
C ILE A 320 -3.65 -14.95 7.72
N GLY A 321 -3.10 -15.51 8.80
CA GLY A 321 -3.87 -15.86 10.01
C GLY A 321 -3.88 -14.77 11.08
N ASN A 322 -2.93 -13.84 11.03
CA ASN A 322 -2.81 -12.70 11.95
C ASN A 322 -2.50 -11.40 11.17
N PRO A 323 -3.48 -10.82 10.46
CA PRO A 323 -3.28 -9.61 9.66
C PRO A 323 -2.89 -8.39 10.51
N VAL A 324 -1.79 -7.74 10.12
CA VAL A 324 -1.25 -6.56 10.81
C VAL A 324 -2.24 -5.39 10.83
N SER A 325 -3.00 -5.17 9.75
CA SER A 325 -3.88 -4.00 9.59
C SER A 325 -5.32 -4.25 10.05
N VAL A 326 -5.58 -5.25 10.91
CA VAL A 326 -6.94 -5.64 11.33
C VAL A 326 -7.75 -4.48 11.91
N LYS A 327 -7.19 -3.69 12.83
CA LYS A 327 -7.91 -2.57 13.46
C LYS A 327 -8.33 -1.52 12.43
N ARG A 328 -7.47 -1.25 11.45
CA ARG A 328 -7.74 -0.32 10.36
C ARG A 328 -8.83 -0.83 9.43
N ALA A 329 -8.80 -2.12 9.11
CA ALA A 329 -9.80 -2.75 8.26
C ALA A 329 -11.18 -2.76 8.90
N ILE A 330 -11.29 -3.00 10.21
CA ILE A 330 -12.57 -2.94 10.94
C ILE A 330 -13.15 -1.51 10.97
N ARG A 331 -12.29 -0.48 11.02
CA ARG A 331 -12.69 0.94 11.00
C ARG A 331 -13.10 1.44 9.60
N THR A 332 -12.80 0.68 8.55
CA THR A 332 -13.01 1.06 7.14
C THR A 332 -14.40 0.68 6.67
#